data_AF-A0A497HXQ0-F1
#
_entry.id   AF-A0A497HXQ0-F1
#
_cell.length_a   1.000
_cell.length_b   1.000
_cell.length_c   1.000
_cell.angle_alpha   90.00
_cell.angle_beta   90.00
_cell.angle_gamma   90.00
#
_symmetry.space_group_name_H-M   'P 1'
#
loop_
_entity.id
_entity.type
_entity.pdbx_description
1 polymer ?
#
loop_
_entity_poly.entity_id
_entity_poly.type
_entity_poly.pdbx_seq_one_letter_code
_entity_poly.pdbx_strand_id
1 'polypeptide(L)'
;MKDPQKFFPFPSYRKYQRKVLERFYQDWNSTQVFLLEAPPGFGKSAVNLALSSAVKRKALILCAQKVLLDQYERSFPNKIAVIKGRENYPCIAFEGHNCGNAPCCVRKKFRCPVEGDCIYKKKLELAKNFPITATTVAYGWQGGKLLLPRELIIVDEGHNIDTVVSNFVTFTITKKFWGKVHKELGSSTPFSILETLDSAEELAEYLIYNLDITGYINILQEKIEKSEKVLDGKELVKEYNHLASLINEAENKKEKILRFYSDVKK
;
A
#
# COMPACT_ATOMS: atom_id res chain seq x y z
N MET A 1 -25.83 -1.89 15.41
CA MET A 1 -24.96 -2.86 16.12
C MET A 1 -25.76 -3.59 17.22
N LYS A 2 -25.21 -4.67 17.81
CA LYS A 2 -25.66 -5.26 19.09
C LYS A 2 -25.14 -4.41 20.25
N ASP A 3 -25.63 -4.64 21.48
CA ASP A 3 -25.10 -3.97 22.68
C ASP A 3 -23.63 -4.37 22.93
N PRO A 4 -22.66 -3.44 22.80
CA PRO A 4 -21.24 -3.75 22.94
C PRO A 4 -20.82 -4.11 24.37
N GLN A 5 -21.60 -3.75 25.39
CA GLN A 5 -21.31 -4.10 26.78
C GLN A 5 -21.31 -5.63 27.00
N LYS A 6 -22.11 -6.37 26.22
CA LYS A 6 -22.17 -7.85 26.27
C LYS A 6 -20.92 -8.54 25.73
N PHE A 7 -20.07 -7.80 25.02
CA PHE A 7 -18.86 -8.32 24.39
C PHE A 7 -17.58 -7.80 25.04
N PHE A 8 -17.70 -7.11 26.19
CA PHE A 8 -16.54 -6.61 26.89
C PHE A 8 -15.65 -7.78 27.38
N PRO A 9 -14.33 -7.78 27.08
CA PRO A 9 -13.51 -8.98 27.28
C PRO A 9 -13.06 -9.24 28.72
N PHE A 10 -13.37 -8.36 29.66
CA PHE A 10 -12.94 -8.46 31.06
C PHE A 10 -14.13 -8.45 32.03
N PRO A 11 -13.97 -8.97 33.26
CA PRO A 11 -15.06 -9.04 34.25
C PRO A 11 -15.57 -7.66 34.71
N SER A 12 -14.73 -6.63 34.63
CA SER A 12 -15.04 -5.30 35.15
C SER A 12 -14.50 -4.19 34.25
N TYR A 13 -15.23 -3.09 34.18
CA TYR A 13 -14.83 -1.88 33.48
C TYR A 13 -13.84 -1.04 34.29
N ARG A 14 -12.84 -0.46 33.62
CA ARG A 14 -12.10 0.69 34.13
C ARG A 14 -12.95 1.96 34.00
N LYS A 15 -12.49 3.03 34.65
CA LYS A 15 -13.14 4.34 34.64
C LYS A 15 -13.51 4.75 33.21
N TYR A 16 -14.76 5.17 33.02
CA TYR A 16 -15.36 5.64 31.76
C TYR A 16 -15.55 4.63 30.63
N GLN A 17 -14.98 3.42 30.66
CA GLN A 17 -15.13 2.45 29.55
C GLN A 17 -16.59 2.09 29.27
N ARG A 18 -17.38 1.82 30.33
CA ARG A 18 -18.82 1.53 30.20
C ARG A 18 -19.58 2.69 29.54
N LYS A 19 -19.30 3.92 29.98
CA LYS A 19 -19.93 5.14 29.45
C LYS A 19 -19.59 5.36 27.98
N VAL A 20 -18.35 5.07 27.58
CA VAL A 20 -17.92 5.14 26.18
C VAL A 20 -18.70 4.12 25.33
N LEU A 21 -18.77 2.85 25.74
CA LEU A 21 -19.52 1.83 25.02
C LEU A 21 -21.01 2.16 24.89
N GLU A 22 -21.61 2.65 25.97
CA GLU A 22 -23.00 3.09 25.99
C GLU A 22 -23.23 4.25 25.01
N ARG A 23 -22.33 5.24 24.97
CA ARG A 23 -22.43 6.37 24.06
C ARG A 23 -22.31 5.94 22.60
N PHE A 24 -21.35 5.09 22.27
CA PHE A 24 -21.22 4.51 20.93
C PHE A 24 -22.47 3.73 20.52
N TYR A 25 -23.07 2.97 21.44
CA TYR A 25 -24.28 2.21 21.17
C TYR A 25 -25.49 3.10 20.86
N GLN A 26 -25.68 4.18 21.63
CA GLN A 26 -26.75 5.15 21.45
C GLN A 26 -26.61 5.92 20.13
N ASP A 27 -25.40 6.36 19.80
CA ASP A 27 -25.12 7.21 18.65
C ASP A 27 -24.77 6.41 17.37
N TRP A 28 -24.77 5.07 17.42
CA TRP A 28 -24.31 4.22 16.32
C TRP A 28 -24.98 4.51 14.96
N ASN A 29 -26.27 4.86 14.97
CA ASN A 29 -27.02 5.13 13.74
C ASN A 29 -27.08 6.62 13.38
N SER A 30 -26.59 7.52 14.24
CA SER A 30 -26.66 8.98 14.02
C SER A 30 -25.39 9.57 13.43
N THR A 31 -24.26 8.87 13.52
CA THR A 31 -22.98 9.30 12.95
C THR A 31 -22.22 8.15 12.30
N GLN A 32 -21.37 8.49 11.33
CA GLN A 32 -20.46 7.55 10.68
C GLN A 32 -19.05 7.58 11.29
N VAL A 33 -18.69 8.66 11.99
CA VAL A 33 -17.35 8.89 12.53
C VAL A 33 -17.47 9.20 14.02
N PHE A 34 -16.64 8.52 14.80
CA PHE A 34 -16.51 8.71 16.24
C PHE A 34 -15.07 9.09 16.56
N LEU A 35 -14.90 10.16 17.33
CA LEU A 35 -13.61 10.55 17.89
C LEU A 35 -13.61 10.25 19.39
N LEU A 36 -12.67 9.40 19.82
CA LEU A 36 -12.48 9.06 21.23
C LEU A 36 -11.10 9.51 21.68
N GLU A 37 -11.06 10.52 22.52
CA GLU A 37 -9.87 10.89 23.28
C GLU A 37 -9.83 10.12 24.59
N ALA A 38 -8.81 9.28 24.77
CA ALA A 38 -8.68 8.46 25.97
C ALA A 38 -7.21 8.38 26.42
N PRO A 39 -6.93 8.58 27.72
CA PRO A 39 -5.57 8.62 28.24
C PRO A 39 -4.88 7.25 28.14
N PRO A 40 -3.54 7.20 28.19
CA PRO A 40 -2.81 5.95 28.38
C PRO A 40 -3.35 5.18 29.59
N GLY A 41 -3.38 3.84 29.51
CA GLY A 41 -3.92 3.01 30.58
C GLY A 41 -5.46 2.95 30.66
N PHE A 42 -6.20 3.69 29.83
CA PHE A 42 -7.67 3.56 29.71
C PHE A 42 -8.11 2.14 29.32
N GLY A 43 -7.24 1.36 28.66
CA GLY A 43 -7.57 0.02 28.16
C GLY A 43 -8.34 0.07 26.83
N LYS A 44 -7.91 0.93 25.91
CA LYS A 44 -8.53 1.14 24.58
C LYS A 44 -8.77 -0.18 23.83
N SER A 45 -7.81 -1.11 23.87
CA SER A 45 -7.93 -2.40 23.18
C SER A 45 -9.14 -3.23 23.62
N ALA A 46 -9.55 -3.13 24.89
CA ALA A 46 -10.75 -3.81 25.40
C ALA A 46 -12.04 -3.24 24.80
N VAL A 47 -12.11 -1.90 24.73
CA VAL A 47 -13.22 -1.15 24.14
C VAL A 47 -13.29 -1.41 22.64
N ASN A 48 -12.15 -1.39 21.95
CA ASN A 48 -12.05 -1.67 20.52
C ASN A 48 -12.56 -3.07 20.19
N LEU A 49 -12.18 -4.08 20.99
CA LEU A 49 -12.67 -5.45 20.80
C LEU A 49 -14.17 -5.56 21.05
N ALA A 50 -14.69 -4.92 22.10
CA ALA A 50 -16.11 -4.93 22.44
C ALA A 50 -16.97 -4.33 21.32
N LEU A 51 -16.57 -3.16 20.80
CA LEU A 51 -17.22 -2.51 19.66
C LEU A 51 -17.14 -3.37 18.40
N SER A 52 -15.95 -3.91 18.10
CA SER A 52 -15.73 -4.77 16.93
C SER A 52 -16.52 -6.08 16.99
N SER A 53 -16.81 -6.59 18.19
CA SER A 53 -17.63 -7.80 18.38
C SER A 53 -19.13 -7.53 18.27
N ALA A 54 -19.53 -6.26 18.44
CA ALA A 54 -20.92 -5.85 18.48
C ALA A 54 -21.51 -5.51 17.10
N VAL A 55 -20.66 -5.24 16.10
CA VAL A 55 -21.12 -5.02 14.72
C VAL A 55 -21.71 -6.29 14.11
N LYS A 56 -22.59 -6.13 13.11
CA LYS A 56 -23.29 -7.27 12.48
C LYS A 56 -22.40 -7.98 11.45
N ARG A 57 -21.52 -7.22 10.79
CA ARG A 57 -20.53 -7.69 9.82
C ARG A 57 -19.13 -7.58 10.43
N LYS A 58 -18.12 -7.71 9.57
CA LYS A 58 -16.72 -7.75 9.98
C LYS A 58 -16.19 -6.37 10.37
N ALA A 59 -15.27 -6.34 11.32
CA ALA A 59 -14.54 -5.15 11.78
C ALA A 59 -13.04 -5.22 11.45
N LEU A 60 -12.40 -4.06 11.35
CA LEU A 60 -10.96 -3.90 11.13
C LEU A 60 -10.38 -2.90 12.11
N ILE A 61 -9.34 -3.31 12.82
CA ILE A 61 -8.56 -2.46 13.71
C ILE A 61 -7.23 -2.15 13.02
N LEU A 62 -6.93 -0.86 12.90
CA LEU A 62 -5.70 -0.34 12.32
C LEU A 62 -4.83 0.21 13.45
N CYS A 63 -3.68 -0.40 13.68
CA CYS A 63 -2.72 0.07 14.68
C CYS A 63 -1.61 0.90 14.03
N ALA A 64 -1.11 1.90 14.74
CA ALA A 64 0.04 2.68 14.29
C ALA A 64 1.33 1.83 14.16
N GLN A 65 1.51 0.83 15.03
CA GLN A 65 2.75 0.06 15.14
C GLN A 65 2.53 -1.46 15.21
N LYS A 66 3.52 -2.24 14.75
CA LYS A 66 3.47 -3.72 14.77
C LYS A 66 3.42 -4.29 16.20
N VAL A 67 4.08 -3.65 17.17
CA VAL A 67 4.08 -4.08 18.58
C VAL A 67 2.68 -4.08 19.21
N LEU A 68 1.81 -3.16 18.78
CA LEU A 68 0.42 -3.13 19.22
C LEU A 68 -0.36 -4.33 18.70
N LEU A 69 -0.05 -4.80 17.48
CA LEU A 69 -0.65 -6.02 16.94
C LEU A 69 -0.28 -7.25 17.78
N ASP A 70 0.98 -7.34 18.22
CA ASP A 70 1.43 -8.39 19.13
C ASP A 70 0.74 -8.33 20.49
N GLN A 71 0.37 -7.13 20.95
CA GLN A 71 -0.45 -6.95 22.15
C GLN A 71 -1.89 -7.44 21.95
N TYR A 72 -2.52 -7.16 20.80
CA TYR A 72 -3.85 -7.69 20.49
C TYR A 72 -3.85 -9.22 20.40
N GLU A 73 -2.88 -9.82 19.69
CA GLU A 73 -2.78 -11.27 19.54
C GLU A 73 -2.60 -11.98 20.89
N ARG A 74 -1.75 -11.42 21.77
CA ARG A 74 -1.52 -11.95 23.13
C ARG A 74 -2.70 -11.74 24.07
N SER A 75 -3.35 -10.57 24.03
CA SER A 75 -4.41 -10.22 24.97
C SER A 75 -5.75 -10.86 24.62
N PHE A 76 -5.98 -11.14 23.34
CA PHE A 76 -7.26 -11.63 22.83
C PHE A 76 -7.10 -12.84 21.90
N PRO A 77 -6.47 -13.93 22.38
CA PRO A 77 -6.23 -15.12 21.57
C PRO A 77 -7.56 -15.66 21.03
N ASN A 78 -7.57 -16.08 19.77
CA ASN A 78 -8.74 -16.63 19.06
C ASN A 78 -9.94 -15.68 18.93
N LYS A 79 -9.85 -14.41 19.35
CA LYS A 79 -10.89 -13.40 19.18
C LYS A 79 -10.58 -12.39 18.08
N ILE A 80 -9.33 -12.36 17.60
CA ILE A 80 -8.86 -11.44 16.57
C ILE A 80 -7.87 -12.13 15.65
N ALA A 81 -8.00 -11.91 14.33
CA ALA A 81 -7.00 -12.33 13.36
C ALA A 81 -6.02 -11.18 13.12
N VAL A 82 -4.73 -11.41 13.39
CA VAL A 82 -3.66 -10.45 13.11
C VAL A 82 -2.97 -10.78 11.79
N ILE A 83 -2.83 -9.79 10.93
CA ILE A 83 -2.06 -9.86 9.68
C ILE A 83 -1.03 -8.72 9.64
N LYS A 84 0.16 -9.03 9.12
CA LYS A 84 1.27 -8.08 8.95
C LYS A 84 1.75 -8.13 7.49
N GLY A 85 2.73 -7.28 7.15
CA GLY A 85 3.42 -7.35 5.87
C GLY A 85 4.10 -8.71 5.64
N ARG A 86 4.29 -9.07 4.37
CA ARG A 86 4.86 -10.37 3.96
C ARG A 86 6.23 -10.65 4.57
N GLU A 87 7.02 -9.61 4.79
CA GLU A 87 8.36 -9.68 5.38
C GLU A 87 8.38 -10.20 6.82
N ASN A 88 7.23 -10.20 7.50
CA ASN A 88 7.08 -10.69 8.88
C ASN A 88 6.80 -12.19 8.96
N TYR A 89 6.79 -12.90 7.83
CA TYR A 89 6.50 -14.33 7.77
C TYR A 89 7.66 -15.08 7.12
N PRO A 90 8.26 -16.08 7.80
CA PRO A 90 9.34 -16.86 7.21
C PRO A 90 8.86 -17.63 5.98
N CYS A 91 9.74 -17.79 5.00
CA CYS A 91 9.44 -18.61 3.82
C CYS A 91 9.82 -20.07 4.10
N ILE A 92 8.85 -20.98 4.06
CA ILE A 92 9.12 -22.41 4.27
C ILE A 92 9.75 -23.10 3.05
N ALA A 93 9.67 -22.50 1.85
CA ALA A 93 10.28 -23.05 0.64
C ALA A 93 11.76 -22.66 0.49
N PHE A 94 12.18 -21.55 1.11
CA PHE A 94 13.49 -20.95 0.88
C PHE A 94 14.09 -20.51 2.21
N GLU A 95 15.07 -21.27 2.67
CA GLU A 95 15.82 -20.94 3.88
C GLU A 95 16.48 -19.55 3.77
N GLY A 96 16.54 -18.83 4.89
CA GLY A 96 17.03 -17.44 4.93
C GLY A 96 16.12 -16.39 4.29
N HIS A 97 14.99 -16.78 3.69
CA HIS A 97 14.04 -15.86 3.07
C HIS A 97 12.78 -15.68 3.92
N ASN A 98 12.09 -14.56 3.67
CA ASN A 98 10.74 -14.30 4.15
C ASN A 98 9.77 -14.18 2.96
N CYS A 99 8.47 -14.17 3.26
CA CYS A 99 7.44 -14.11 2.22
C CYS A 99 7.42 -12.76 1.46
N GLY A 100 8.24 -11.77 1.84
CA GLY A 100 8.40 -10.48 1.17
C GLY A 100 9.55 -10.44 0.16
N ASN A 101 10.56 -11.30 0.30
CA ASN A 101 11.74 -11.36 -0.58
C ASN A 101 11.93 -12.71 -1.28
N ALA A 102 11.08 -13.70 -1.01
CA ALA A 102 11.14 -15.01 -1.66
C ALA A 102 11.01 -14.91 -3.21
N PRO A 103 11.57 -15.87 -3.98
CA PRO A 103 11.52 -15.88 -5.45
C PRO A 103 10.12 -15.66 -6.05
N CYS A 104 9.07 -16.14 -5.39
CA CYS A 104 7.68 -15.97 -5.81
C CYS A 104 7.16 -14.53 -5.75
N CYS A 105 7.83 -13.63 -5.02
CA CYS A 105 7.48 -12.21 -4.95
C CYS A 105 8.31 -11.34 -5.91
N VAL A 106 9.49 -11.80 -6.31
CA VAL A 106 10.43 -11.00 -7.11
C VAL A 106 10.53 -11.46 -8.57
N ARG A 107 10.14 -12.69 -8.91
CA ARG A 107 10.21 -13.26 -10.28
C ARG A 107 8.82 -13.47 -10.87
N LYS A 108 8.52 -12.81 -12.00
CA LYS A 108 7.19 -12.81 -12.66
C LYS A 108 6.63 -14.19 -13.06
N LYS A 109 7.47 -15.20 -13.30
CA LYS A 109 7.06 -16.54 -13.78
C LYS A 109 7.39 -17.67 -12.79
N PHE A 110 7.70 -17.34 -11.54
CA PHE A 110 8.09 -18.33 -10.56
C PHE A 110 6.88 -19.02 -9.94
N ARG A 111 6.81 -20.35 -10.01
CA ARG A 111 5.79 -21.16 -9.35
C ARG A 111 6.31 -21.63 -8.00
N CYS A 112 5.60 -21.29 -6.92
CA CYS A 112 6.02 -21.65 -5.58
C CYS A 112 5.73 -23.14 -5.31
N PRO A 113 6.73 -23.95 -4.91
CA PRO A 113 6.52 -25.39 -4.68
C PRO A 113 5.57 -25.69 -3.52
N VAL A 114 5.41 -24.72 -2.59
CA VAL A 114 4.59 -24.85 -1.37
C VAL A 114 3.52 -23.75 -1.30
N GLU A 115 2.96 -23.37 -2.45
CA GLU A 115 1.99 -22.27 -2.52
C GLU A 115 0.80 -22.47 -1.58
N GLY A 116 0.26 -23.69 -1.51
CA GLY A 116 -0.84 -24.07 -0.62
C GLY A 116 -0.50 -23.97 0.87
N ASP A 117 0.79 -24.05 1.22
CA ASP A 117 1.29 -24.02 2.59
C ASP A 117 1.96 -22.70 2.99
N CYS A 118 1.92 -21.70 2.11
CA CYS A 118 2.48 -20.39 2.40
C CYS A 118 1.81 -19.74 3.62
N ILE A 119 2.60 -19.56 4.69
CA ILE A 119 2.15 -19.01 5.98
C ILE A 119 1.43 -17.67 5.80
N TYR A 120 2.03 -16.75 5.03
CA TYR A 120 1.43 -15.44 4.76
C TYR A 120 0.07 -15.57 4.06
N LYS A 121 -0.06 -16.43 3.04
CA LYS A 121 -1.32 -16.63 2.32
C LYS A 121 -2.40 -17.19 3.24
N LYS A 122 -2.07 -18.20 4.08
CA LYS A 122 -2.99 -18.75 5.08
C LYS A 122 -3.44 -17.67 6.08
N LYS A 123 -2.52 -16.87 6.62
CA LYS A 123 -2.84 -15.75 7.53
C LYS A 123 -3.69 -14.68 6.85
N LEU A 124 -3.44 -14.37 5.58
CA LEU A 124 -4.22 -13.41 4.81
C LEU A 124 -5.65 -13.93 4.57
N GLU A 125 -5.81 -15.19 4.18
CA GLU A 125 -7.14 -15.80 4.00
C GLU A 125 -7.92 -15.88 5.32
N LEU A 126 -7.23 -16.18 6.42
CA LEU A 126 -7.83 -16.07 7.75
C LEU A 126 -8.30 -14.64 8.02
N ALA A 127 -7.43 -13.63 7.87
CA ALA A 127 -7.75 -12.23 8.11
C ALA A 127 -8.90 -11.71 7.22
N LYS A 128 -8.99 -12.14 5.97
CA LYS A 128 -10.13 -11.80 5.09
C LYS A 128 -11.45 -12.28 5.66
N ASN A 129 -11.47 -13.48 6.22
CA ASN A 129 -12.70 -14.16 6.62
C ASN A 129 -13.06 -13.98 8.09
N PHE A 130 -12.08 -13.65 8.93
CA PHE A 130 -12.29 -13.51 10.36
C PHE A 130 -13.17 -12.29 10.70
N PRO A 131 -14.09 -12.41 11.68
CA PRO A 131 -14.97 -11.31 12.08
C PRO A 131 -14.25 -10.03 12.48
N ILE A 132 -13.16 -10.15 13.25
CA ILE A 132 -12.35 -9.03 13.73
C ILE A 132 -10.92 -9.19 13.27
N THR A 133 -10.42 -8.25 12.47
CA THR A 133 -9.04 -8.28 11.96
C THR A 133 -8.26 -7.11 12.51
N ALA A 134 -6.99 -7.30 12.87
CA ALA A 134 -6.06 -6.23 13.17
C ALA A 134 -4.86 -6.23 12.23
N THR A 135 -4.45 -5.05 11.79
CA THR A 135 -3.25 -4.82 10.98
C THR A 135 -2.70 -3.40 11.21
N THR A 136 -1.58 -3.05 10.60
CA THR A 136 -1.07 -1.68 10.68
C THR A 136 -1.84 -0.76 9.74
N VAL A 137 -1.88 0.55 10.03
CA VAL A 137 -2.45 1.55 9.11
C VAL A 137 -1.83 1.43 7.72
N ALA A 138 -0.50 1.27 7.64
CA ALA A 138 0.22 1.13 6.37
C ALA A 138 -0.22 -0.06 5.53
N TYR A 139 -0.35 -1.23 6.15
CA TYR A 139 -0.82 -2.42 5.46
C TYR A 139 -2.31 -2.29 5.08
N GLY A 140 -3.12 -1.73 5.99
CA GLY A 140 -4.52 -1.44 5.75
C GLY A 140 -4.76 -0.43 4.64
N TRP A 141 -3.82 0.46 4.34
CA TRP A 141 -3.90 1.40 3.23
C TRP A 141 -3.40 0.81 1.92
N GLN A 142 -2.18 0.25 1.91
CA GLN A 142 -1.55 -0.29 0.69
C GLN A 142 -2.17 -1.62 0.22
N GLY A 143 -2.61 -2.47 1.16
CA GLY A 143 -3.24 -3.77 0.91
C GLY A 143 -4.73 -3.82 1.24
N GLY A 144 -5.31 -2.69 1.69
CA GLY A 144 -6.65 -2.58 2.28
C GLY A 144 -7.80 -3.14 1.46
N LYS A 145 -7.74 -3.00 0.13
CA LYS A 145 -8.76 -3.54 -0.76
C LYS A 145 -9.02 -5.03 -0.51
N LEU A 146 -8.00 -5.78 -0.09
CA LEU A 146 -8.14 -7.22 0.19
C LEU A 146 -8.87 -7.49 1.51
N LEU A 147 -8.82 -6.57 2.47
CA LEU A 147 -9.47 -6.70 3.77
C LEU A 147 -10.84 -6.01 3.81
N LEU A 148 -11.21 -5.21 2.81
CA LEU A 148 -12.50 -4.54 2.71
C LEU A 148 -13.53 -5.41 1.95
N PRO A 149 -14.84 -5.16 2.13
CA PRO A 149 -15.47 -4.16 3.01
C PRO A 149 -15.56 -4.60 4.48
N ARG A 150 -15.67 -3.62 5.38
CA ARG A 150 -15.85 -3.79 6.84
C ARG A 150 -16.91 -2.80 7.34
N GLU A 151 -17.74 -3.21 8.30
CA GLU A 151 -18.78 -2.34 8.89
C GLU A 151 -18.20 -1.32 9.87
N LEU A 152 -17.09 -1.67 10.54
CA LEU A 152 -16.38 -0.79 11.46
C LEU A 152 -14.89 -0.84 11.18
N ILE A 153 -14.28 0.35 11.08
CA ILE A 153 -12.84 0.54 11.06
C ILE A 153 -12.47 1.36 12.29
N ILE A 154 -11.56 0.84 13.11
CA ILE A 154 -11.02 1.53 14.28
C ILE A 154 -9.57 1.88 14.00
N VAL A 155 -9.20 3.15 14.14
CA VAL A 155 -7.80 3.57 14.09
C VAL A 155 -7.30 3.77 15.52
N ASP A 156 -6.45 2.84 15.98
CA ASP A 156 -5.84 2.88 17.30
C ASP A 156 -4.57 3.75 17.25
N GLU A 157 -4.44 4.67 18.21
CA GLU A 157 -3.41 5.71 18.21
C GLU A 157 -3.42 6.58 16.93
N GLY A 158 -4.62 7.00 16.50
CA GLY A 158 -4.82 7.80 15.29
C GLY A 158 -4.28 9.24 15.31
N HIS A 159 -3.51 9.64 16.32
CA HIS A 159 -2.95 11.00 16.42
C HIS A 159 -1.96 11.35 15.30
N ASN A 160 -1.37 10.34 14.66
CA ASN A 160 -0.47 10.52 13.50
C ASN A 160 -1.14 10.13 12.16
N ILE A 161 -2.47 10.02 12.11
CA ILE A 161 -3.15 9.55 10.90
C ILE A 161 -2.91 10.50 9.72
N ASP A 162 -2.86 11.80 9.98
CA ASP A 162 -2.52 12.86 9.04
C ASP A 162 -1.13 12.62 8.42
N THR A 163 -0.11 12.44 9.26
CA THR A 163 1.27 12.21 8.83
C THR A 163 1.40 10.91 8.05
N VAL A 164 0.70 9.87 8.51
CA VAL A 164 0.69 8.55 7.84
C VAL A 164 0.04 8.66 6.47
N VAL A 165 -1.08 9.39 6.33
CA VAL A 165 -1.74 9.62 5.03
C VAL A 165 -0.87 10.49 4.13
N SER A 166 -0.28 11.57 4.63
CA SER A 166 0.62 12.44 3.85
C SER A 166 1.80 11.65 3.29
N ASN A 167 2.48 10.85 4.10
CA ASN A 167 3.59 10.01 3.66
C ASN A 167 3.21 8.97 2.58
N PHE A 168 1.93 8.59 2.47
CA PHE A 168 1.46 7.72 1.37
C PHE A 168 1.28 8.45 0.05
N VAL A 169 1.00 9.75 0.09
CA VAL A 169 0.86 10.59 -1.11
C VAL A 169 2.21 11.17 -1.53
N THR A 170 3.16 11.28 -0.60
CA THR A 170 4.52 11.75 -0.88
C THR A 170 5.31 10.71 -1.69
N PHE A 171 5.78 11.10 -2.87
CA PHE A 171 6.80 10.37 -3.61
C PHE A 171 8.17 11.04 -3.37
N THR A 172 9.22 10.24 -3.18
CA THR A 172 10.58 10.77 -3.04
C THR A 172 11.40 10.42 -4.27
N ILE A 173 11.95 11.43 -4.94
CA ILE A 173 12.91 11.21 -6.02
C ILE A 173 14.31 11.18 -5.46
N THR A 174 14.98 10.06 -5.67
CA THR A 174 16.37 9.88 -5.28
C THR A 174 17.30 10.18 -6.46
N LYS A 175 18.53 10.64 -6.18
CA LYS A 175 19.60 10.83 -7.21
C LYS A 175 19.78 9.60 -8.08
N LYS A 176 19.65 8.41 -7.49
CA LYS A 176 19.76 7.12 -8.20
C LYS A 176 18.58 6.86 -9.16
N PHE A 177 17.36 7.19 -8.75
CA PHE A 177 16.18 7.09 -9.63
C PHE A 177 16.28 8.10 -10.78
N TRP A 178 16.62 9.35 -10.45
CA TRP A 178 16.81 10.43 -11.42
C TRP A 178 17.89 10.08 -12.46
N GLY A 179 19.04 9.57 -12.02
CA GLY A 179 20.10 9.13 -12.94
C GLY A 179 19.67 8.04 -13.93
N LYS A 180 18.71 7.16 -13.54
CA LYS A 180 18.12 6.19 -14.48
C LYS A 180 17.19 6.86 -15.48
N VAL A 181 16.33 7.76 -15.01
CA VAL A 181 15.44 8.58 -15.86
C VAL A 181 16.27 9.36 -16.89
N HIS A 182 17.36 10.00 -16.46
CA HIS A 182 18.33 10.66 -17.34
C HIS A 182 18.92 9.75 -18.41
N LYS A 183 19.40 8.58 -18.00
CA LYS A 183 20.03 7.62 -18.90
C LYS A 183 19.06 7.06 -19.94
N GLU A 184 17.81 6.82 -19.54
CA GLU A 184 16.78 6.29 -20.44
C GLU A 184 16.19 7.33 -21.38
N LEU A 185 16.18 8.62 -20.98
CA LEU A 185 15.47 9.68 -21.70
C LEU A 185 16.41 10.71 -22.34
N GLY A 186 17.72 10.51 -22.25
CA GLY A 186 18.74 11.34 -22.93
C GLY A 186 18.86 12.77 -22.43
N SER A 187 18.14 13.15 -21.37
CA SER A 187 18.15 14.51 -20.83
C SER A 187 19.49 14.84 -20.16
N SER A 188 20.02 16.04 -20.37
CA SER A 188 21.24 16.56 -19.74
C SER A 188 20.98 17.30 -18.41
N THR A 189 19.74 17.28 -17.92
CA THR A 189 19.35 18.12 -16.77
C THR A 189 20.03 17.70 -15.45
N PRO A 190 20.62 18.62 -14.68
CA PRO A 190 21.14 18.32 -13.35
C PRO A 190 20.04 17.93 -12.33
N PHE A 191 20.37 17.08 -11.36
CA PHE A 191 19.48 16.72 -10.23
C PHE A 191 19.02 17.92 -9.42
N SER A 192 19.82 18.99 -9.39
CA SER A 192 19.51 20.23 -8.65
C SER A 192 18.25 20.92 -9.14
N ILE A 193 17.74 20.64 -10.35
CA ILE A 193 16.45 21.19 -10.79
C ILE A 193 15.28 20.71 -9.91
N LEU A 194 15.41 19.53 -9.29
CA LEU A 194 14.41 19.02 -8.36
C LEU A 194 14.33 19.82 -7.06
N GLU A 195 15.40 20.55 -6.73
CA GLU A 195 15.45 21.43 -5.56
C GLU A 195 14.73 22.75 -5.82
N THR A 196 14.36 23.03 -7.07
CA THR A 196 13.63 24.25 -7.49
C THR A 196 12.18 23.95 -7.87
N LEU A 197 11.71 22.71 -7.71
CA LEU A 197 10.35 22.28 -8.04
C LEU A 197 9.61 21.97 -6.74
N ASP A 198 8.50 22.65 -6.51
CA ASP A 198 7.78 22.61 -5.24
C ASP A 198 6.67 21.55 -5.22
N SER A 199 6.38 20.92 -6.36
CA SER A 199 5.24 20.00 -6.50
C SER A 199 5.46 18.85 -7.48
N ALA A 200 4.60 17.83 -7.37
CA ALA A 200 4.57 16.69 -8.30
C ALA A 200 4.19 17.15 -9.72
N GLU A 201 3.33 18.17 -9.78
CA GLU A 201 2.81 18.82 -10.96
C GLU A 201 3.91 19.53 -11.73
N GLU A 202 4.69 20.39 -11.04
CA GLU A 202 5.83 21.09 -11.66
C GLU A 202 6.88 20.13 -12.17
N LEU A 203 7.15 19.05 -11.44
CA LEU A 203 8.02 17.99 -11.91
C LEU A 203 7.47 17.28 -13.15
N ALA A 204 6.19 16.94 -13.17
CA ALA A 204 5.56 16.28 -14.29
C ALA A 204 5.56 17.18 -15.54
N GLU A 205 5.25 18.46 -15.38
CA GLU A 205 5.32 19.47 -16.44
C GLU A 205 6.76 19.66 -16.93
N TYR A 206 7.72 19.76 -16.01
CA TYR A 206 9.14 19.83 -16.33
C TYR A 206 9.57 18.61 -17.14
N LEU A 207 9.20 17.40 -16.70
CA LEU A 207 9.48 16.17 -17.44
C LEU A 207 8.77 16.19 -18.80
N ILE A 208 7.48 16.53 -18.90
CA ILE A 208 6.78 16.56 -20.18
C ILE A 208 7.41 17.56 -21.17
N TYR A 209 7.89 18.70 -20.68
CA TYR A 209 8.47 19.77 -21.50
C TYR A 209 9.94 19.52 -21.87
N ASN A 210 10.72 18.93 -20.96
CA ASN A 210 12.17 18.70 -21.12
C ASN A 210 12.55 17.24 -21.42
N LEU A 211 11.57 16.32 -21.38
CA LEU A 211 11.69 15.07 -22.11
C LEU A 211 11.67 15.45 -23.58
N ASP A 212 12.88 15.56 -24.13
CA ASP A 212 13.10 15.73 -25.54
C ASP A 212 12.74 14.42 -26.25
N ILE A 213 11.43 14.09 -26.25
CA ILE A 213 10.87 12.96 -26.98
C ILE A 213 11.26 13.09 -28.45
N THR A 214 11.30 14.31 -28.97
CA THR A 214 11.78 14.65 -30.31
C THR A 214 13.26 14.30 -30.49
N GLY A 215 14.14 14.65 -29.56
CA GLY A 215 15.56 14.28 -29.57
C GLY A 215 15.81 12.80 -29.37
N TYR A 216 15.02 12.13 -28.53
CA TYR A 216 15.05 10.67 -28.41
C TYR A 216 14.59 9.99 -29.71
N ILE A 217 13.54 10.51 -30.36
CA ILE A 217 13.12 10.09 -31.71
C ILE A 217 14.23 10.35 -32.73
N ASN A 218 14.91 11.51 -32.70
CA ASN A 218 15.99 11.86 -33.63
C ASN A 218 17.24 10.97 -33.43
N ILE A 219 17.62 10.66 -32.18
CA ILE A 219 18.70 9.71 -31.86
C ILE A 219 18.36 8.30 -32.34
N LEU A 220 17.08 7.91 -32.23
CA LEU A 220 16.59 6.63 -32.75
C LEU A 220 16.56 6.62 -34.30
N GLN A 221 16.16 7.72 -34.94
CA GLN A 221 16.21 7.90 -36.39
C GLN A 221 17.65 7.83 -36.91
N GLU A 222 18.62 8.48 -36.27
CA GLU A 222 20.03 8.34 -36.61
C GLU A 222 20.53 6.89 -36.49
N LYS A 223 20.06 6.15 -35.47
CA LYS A 223 20.42 4.74 -35.30
C LYS A 223 19.80 3.86 -36.39
N ILE A 224 18.58 4.17 -36.83
CA ILE A 224 17.89 3.53 -37.95
C ILE A 224 18.62 3.81 -39.28
N GLU A 225 19.00 5.06 -39.55
CA GLU A 225 19.77 5.41 -40.77
C GLU A 225 21.17 4.76 -40.79
N LYS A 226 21.77 4.57 -39.62
CA LYS A 226 23.04 3.84 -39.46
C LYS A 226 22.87 2.32 -39.65
N SER A 227 21.72 1.74 -39.29
CA SER A 227 21.42 0.32 -39.48
C SER A 227 20.92 -0.01 -40.90
N GLU A 228 20.26 0.92 -41.61
CA GLU A 228 19.87 0.76 -43.02
C GLU A 228 21.07 0.53 -43.98
N LYS A 229 22.29 0.90 -43.57
CA LYS A 229 23.52 0.66 -44.35
C LYS A 229 24.07 -0.78 -44.25
N VAL A 230 23.47 -1.66 -43.43
CA VAL A 230 23.89 -3.06 -43.28
C VAL A 230 22.65 -3.97 -43.32
N LEU A 231 22.49 -4.73 -44.40
CA LEU A 231 21.33 -5.59 -44.69
C LEU A 231 21.20 -6.81 -43.75
N ASP A 232 20.02 -7.03 -43.13
CA ASP A 232 19.27 -8.31 -43.08
C ASP A 232 17.80 -8.07 -42.65
N GLY A 233 16.84 -8.43 -43.51
CA GLY A 233 15.42 -8.13 -43.36
C GLY A 233 14.73 -8.78 -42.15
N LYS A 234 15.33 -9.79 -41.50
CA LYS A 234 14.80 -10.38 -40.26
C LYS A 234 15.20 -9.63 -39.00
N GLU A 235 16.35 -8.97 -39.01
CA GLU A 235 16.86 -8.21 -37.87
C GLU A 235 16.16 -6.84 -37.81
N LEU A 236 15.93 -6.22 -38.97
CA LEU A 236 15.10 -5.00 -39.14
C LEU A 236 13.67 -5.17 -38.61
N VAL A 237 13.01 -6.31 -38.87
CA VAL A 237 11.66 -6.57 -38.34
C VAL A 237 11.68 -6.78 -36.82
N LYS A 238 12.74 -7.37 -36.27
CA LYS A 238 12.92 -7.52 -34.82
C LYS A 238 13.17 -6.19 -34.13
N GLU A 239 14.04 -5.37 -34.72
CA GLU A 239 14.33 -4.02 -34.23
C GLU A 239 13.11 -3.10 -34.37
N TYR A 240 12.37 -3.15 -35.49
CA TYR A 240 11.12 -2.41 -35.65
C TYR A 240 10.06 -2.81 -34.61
N ASN A 241 9.88 -4.11 -34.35
CA ASN A 241 8.95 -4.57 -33.31
C ASN A 241 9.42 -4.18 -31.90
N HIS A 242 10.73 -4.17 -31.66
CA HIS A 242 11.31 -3.68 -30.40
C HIS A 242 11.10 -2.17 -30.25
N LEU A 243 11.30 -1.40 -31.31
CA LEU A 243 11.07 0.05 -31.37
C LEU A 243 9.59 0.40 -31.20
N ALA A 244 8.68 -0.31 -31.88
CA ALA A 244 7.24 -0.17 -31.70
C ALA A 244 6.80 -0.53 -30.27
N SER A 245 7.47 -1.50 -29.63
CA SER A 245 7.25 -1.82 -28.22
C SER A 245 7.74 -0.70 -27.30
N LEU A 246 8.87 -0.07 -27.59
CA LEU A 246 9.41 1.04 -26.78
C LEU A 246 8.60 2.33 -26.94
N ILE A 247 8.12 2.62 -28.16
CA ILE A 247 7.19 3.73 -28.44
C ILE A 247 5.87 3.49 -27.72
N ASN A 248 5.28 2.29 -27.84
CA ASN A 248 4.09 1.94 -27.08
C ASN A 248 4.34 2.00 -25.57
N GLU A 249 5.52 1.64 -25.08
CA GLU A 249 5.85 1.71 -23.65
C GLU A 249 6.01 3.16 -23.18
N ALA A 250 6.57 4.04 -24.01
CA ALA A 250 6.67 5.47 -23.77
C ALA A 250 5.30 6.16 -23.81
N GLU A 251 4.44 5.82 -24.79
CA GLU A 251 3.06 6.29 -24.89
C GLU A 251 2.21 5.76 -23.72
N ASN A 252 2.37 4.49 -23.34
CA ASN A 252 1.72 3.94 -22.14
C ASN A 252 2.25 4.58 -20.85
N LYS A 253 3.54 4.92 -20.76
CA LYS A 253 4.10 5.65 -19.61
C LYS A 253 3.54 7.07 -19.59
N LYS A 254 3.43 7.76 -20.73
CA LYS A 254 2.77 9.05 -20.88
C LYS A 254 1.30 8.98 -20.48
N GLU A 255 0.53 8.00 -20.97
CA GLU A 255 -0.85 7.75 -20.55
C GLU A 255 -0.97 7.41 -19.07
N LYS A 256 -0.04 6.65 -18.49
CA LYS A 256 -0.02 6.36 -17.04
C LYS A 256 0.27 7.60 -16.21
N ILE A 257 1.19 8.45 -16.67
CA ILE A 257 1.48 9.74 -16.03
C ILE A 257 0.26 10.68 -16.16
N LEU A 258 -0.39 10.72 -17.32
CA LEU A 258 -1.61 11.49 -17.56
C LEU A 258 -2.83 10.93 -16.80
N ARG A 259 -2.94 9.61 -16.62
CA ARG A 259 -3.97 8.97 -15.78
C ARG A 259 -3.72 9.24 -14.30
N PHE A 260 -2.47 9.09 -13.85
CA PHE A 260 -2.06 9.50 -12.50
C PHE A 260 -2.42 10.98 -12.27
N TYR A 261 -2.14 11.86 -13.23
CA TYR A 261 -2.56 13.26 -13.21
C TYR A 261 -4.09 13.44 -13.13
N SER A 262 -4.88 12.64 -13.85
CA SER A 262 -6.36 12.69 -13.77
C SER A 262 -6.93 12.17 -12.45
N ASP A 263 -6.23 11.24 -11.79
CA ASP A 263 -6.63 10.65 -10.51
C ASP A 263 -6.23 11.54 -9.31
N VAL A 264 -5.16 12.35 -9.45
CA VAL A 264 -4.72 13.35 -8.45
C VAL A 264 -5.60 14.61 -8.46
N LYS A 265 -6.29 14.90 -9.57
CA LYS A 265 -7.15 16.09 -9.75
C LYS A 265 -8.58 15.92 -9.21
N LYS A 266 -8.92 14.77 -8.61
CA LYS A 266 -10.21 14.47 -7.96
C LYS A 266 -10.06 14.38 -6.45
#